data_AF-A0A9X1L9K9-F1
#
_entry.id   AF-A0A9X1L9K9-F1
#
_cell.length_a   1.000
_cell.length_b   1.000
_cell.length_c   1.000
_cell.angle_alpha   90.00
_cell.angle_beta   90.00
_cell.angle_gamma   90.00
#
_symmetry.space_group_name_H-M   'P 1'
#
loop_
_entity.id
_entity.type
_entity.pdbx_description
1 polymer ?
#
loop_
_entity_poly.entity_id
_entity_poly.type
_entity_poly.pdbx_seq_one_letter_code
_entity_poly.pdbx_strand_id
1 'polypeptide(L)' 'MPDEMELDFQSALRVAGIAIPEDRYAIMLEAYRSYRAMAAVLDEPTPYEDEPAAALHPARSPSR' A
#
# COMPACT_ATOMS: atom_id res chain seq x y z
N MET A 1 18.90 8.83 15.56
CA MET A 1 17.88 7.78 15.62
C MET A 1 16.95 8.02 14.43
N PRO A 2 16.70 7.03 13.56
CA PRO A 2 15.71 7.16 12.49
C PRO A 2 14.33 7.47 13.09
N ASP A 3 13.51 8.23 12.37
CA ASP A 3 12.13 8.46 12.78
C ASP A 3 11.29 7.17 12.60
N GLU A 4 10.14 7.08 13.27
CA GLU A 4 9.27 5.89 13.22
C GLU A 4 8.86 5.54 11.78
N MET A 5 8.67 6.57 10.93
CA MET A 5 8.22 6.39 9.55
C MET A 5 9.33 5.82 8.65
N GLU A 6 10.57 6.21 8.89
CA GLU A 6 11.74 5.64 8.22
C GLU A 6 11.94 4.17 8.62
N LEU A 7 11.73 3.81 9.88
CA LEU A 7 11.78 2.41 10.34
C LEU A 7 10.68 1.55 9.69
N ASP A 8 9.47 2.09 9.57
CA ASP A 8 8.37 1.44 8.85
C ASP A 8 8.72 1.23 7.38
N PHE A 9 9.27 2.25 6.73
CA PHE A 9 9.69 2.16 5.33
C PHE A 9 10.74 1.07 5.12
N GLN A 10 11.80 1.06 5.94
CA GLN A 10 12.85 0.04 5.90
C GLN A 10 12.29 -1.37 6.14
N SER A 11 11.33 -1.50 7.06
CA SER A 11 10.66 -2.77 7.35
C SER A 11 9.85 -3.27 6.14
N ALA A 12 9.11 -2.38 5.48
CA ALA A 12 8.34 -2.71 4.29
C ALA A 12 9.25 -3.17 3.13
N LEU A 13 10.37 -2.47 2.89
CA LEU A 13 11.34 -2.87 1.86
C LEU A 13 11.93 -4.26 2.14
N ARG A 14 12.26 -4.54 3.41
CA ARG A 14 12.78 -5.84 3.82
C ARG A 14 11.77 -6.96 3.58
N VAL A 15 10.51 -6.76 3.95
CA VAL A 15 9.43 -7.76 3.73
C VAL A 15 9.19 -7.99 2.24
N ALA A 16 9.24 -6.93 1.44
CA ALA A 16 9.07 -7.01 0.00
C ALA A 16 10.30 -7.53 -0.76
N GLY A 17 11.45 -7.69 -0.07
CA GLY A 17 12.72 -8.10 -0.69
C GLY A 17 13.27 -7.04 -1.67
N ILE A 18 12.95 -5.77 -1.46
CA ILE A 18 13.35 -4.68 -2.35
C ILE A 18 14.63 -4.03 -1.82
N ALA A 19 15.63 -3.92 -2.69
CA ALA A 19 16.82 -3.10 -2.46
C ALA A 19 16.70 -1.79 -3.26
N ILE A 20 16.91 -0.66 -2.58
CA ILE A 20 16.89 0.67 -3.22
C ILE A 20 18.34 1.15 -3.36
N PRO A 21 18.76 1.60 -4.56
CA PRO A 21 20.04 2.27 -4.75
C PRO A 21 20.18 3.50 -3.84
N GLU A 22 21.38 3.73 -3.30
CA GLU A 22 21.63 4.78 -2.31
C GLU A 22 21.24 6.18 -2.81
N ASP A 23 21.50 6.47 -4.10
CA ASP A 23 21.15 7.72 -4.78
C ASP A 23 19.63 7.96 -4.89
N ARG A 24 18.81 6.91 -4.71
CA ARG A 24 17.35 6.97 -4.78
C ARG A 24 16.67 6.89 -3.43
N TYR A 25 17.38 6.50 -2.38
CA TYR A 25 16.77 6.20 -1.08
C TYR A 25 15.99 7.40 -0.51
N ALA A 26 16.59 8.59 -0.54
CA ALA A 26 15.96 9.80 0.01
C ALA A 26 14.64 10.15 -0.70
N ILE A 27 14.62 10.10 -2.04
CA ILE A 27 13.44 10.41 -2.86
C ILE A 27 12.35 9.35 -2.62
N MET A 28 12.73 8.08 -2.49
CA MET A 28 11.78 7.00 -2.22
C MET A 28 11.16 7.10 -0.82
N LEU A 29 11.96 7.47 0.19
CA LEU A 29 11.45 7.72 1.53
C LEU A 29 10.50 8.92 1.55
N GLU A 30 10.79 9.99 0.81
CA GLU A 30 9.87 11.13 0.66
C GLU A 30 8.55 10.72 -0.01
N ALA A 31 8.62 9.95 -1.10
CA ALA A 31 7.44 9.43 -1.77
C ALA A 31 6.59 8.54 -0.84
N TYR A 32 7.23 7.73 0.00
CA TYR A 32 6.54 6.94 1.02
C TYR A 32 5.81 7.82 2.04
N ARG A 33 6.43 8.91 2.50
CA ARG A 33 5.78 9.89 3.39
C ARG A 33 4.53 10.50 2.73
N SER A 34 4.61 10.91 1.47
CA SER A 34 3.46 11.42 0.72
C SER A 34 2.36 10.38 0.54
N TYR A 35 2.73 9.13 0.25
CA TYR A 35 1.77 8.02 0.17
C TYR A 35 1.03 7.81 1.49
N ARG A 36 1.73 7.81 2.64
CA ARG A 36 1.10 7.65 3.96
C ARG A 36 0.13 8.77 4.27
N ALA A 37 0.48 10.02 3.92
CA ALA A 37 -0.43 11.15 4.07
C ALA A 37 -1.70 11.00 3.21
N MET A 38 -1.57 10.53 1.96
CA MET A 38 -2.72 10.25 1.10
C MET A 38 -3.57 9.09 1.64
N ALA A 39 -2.93 7.99 2.07
CA ALA A 39 -3.63 6.83 2.61
C ALA A 39 -4.43 7.18 3.87
N ALA A 40 -3.93 8.09 4.71
CA ALA A 40 -4.66 8.57 5.88
C ALA A 40 -5.96 9.32 5.54
N VAL A 41 -6.04 9.96 4.36
CA VAL A 41 -7.29 10.57 3.87
C VAL A 41 -8.29 9.51 3.39
N LEU A 42 -7.78 8.39 2.84
CA LEU A 42 -8.62 7.31 2.31
C LEU A 42 -9.10 6.34 3.39
N ASP A 43 -8.57 6.41 4.61
CA ASP A 43 -8.94 5.54 5.74
C ASP A 43 -10.26 5.97 6.42
N GLU A 44 -10.98 6.93 5.83
CA GLU A 44 -12.34 7.25 6.23
C GLU A 44 -13.26 6.04 6.03
N PRO A 45 -14.20 5.76 6.97
CA PRO A 45 -15.06 4.59 6.88
C PRO A 45 -15.92 4.65 5.62
N THR A 46 -15.71 3.70 4.72
CA THR A 46 -16.54 3.49 3.54
C THR A 46 -17.87 2.87 3.97
N PRO A 47 -19.01 3.32 3.39
CA PRO A 47 -20.29 2.63 3.58
C PRO A 47 -20.16 1.14 3.23
N TYR A 48 -20.75 0.27 4.05
CA TYR A 48 -20.74 -1.19 3.84
C TYR A 48 -21.35 -1.64 2.50
N GLU A 49 -22.04 -0.75 1.80
CA GLU A 49 -22.66 -0.99 0.49
C GLU A 49 -21.66 -0.86 -0.67
N ASP A 50 -20.46 -0.33 -0.42
CA ASP A 50 -19.42 -0.20 -1.43
C ASP A 50 -18.75 -1.55 -1.68
N GLU A 51 -19.20 -2.23 -2.74
CA GLU A 51 -18.51 -3.41 -3.26
C GLU A 51 -17.09 -3.04 -3.76
N PRO A 52 -16.11 -3.95 -3.66
CA PRO A 52 -14.78 -3.69 -4.18
C PRO A 52 -14.83 -3.43 -5.69
N ALA A 53 -14.04 -2.46 -6.17
CA ALA A 53 -14.00 -2.08 -7.59
C ALA A 53 -13.76 -3.28 -8.54
N ALA A 54 -13.11 -4.33 -8.05
CA ALA A 54 -13.03 -5.62 -8.71
C ALA A 54 -13.53 -6.73 -7.77
N ALA A 55 -14.77 -7.17 -7.96
CA ALA A 55 -15.33 -8.33 -7.29
C ALA A 55 -14.95 -9.62 -8.02
N LEU A 56 -14.54 -10.65 -7.27
CA LEU A 56 -14.37 -11.99 -7.82
C LEU A 56 -15.73 -12.63 -8.05
N HIS A 57 -16.18 -12.68 -9.30
CA HIS A 57 -17.37 -13.45 -9.65
C HIS A 57 -17.00 -14.91 -9.90
N PRO A 58 -17.58 -15.88 -9.14
CA PRO A 58 -17.37 -17.28 -9.44
C PRO A 58 -17.89 -17.58 -10.86
N ALA A 59 -17.15 -18.41 -11.60
CA ALA A 59 -17.54 -18.81 -12.94
C ALA A 59 -18.96 -19.37 -12.93
N ARG A 60 -19.81 -18.92 -13.87
CA ARG A 60 -21.15 -19.46 -14.05
C ARG A 60 -21.06 -20.97 -14.23
N SER A 61 -21.70 -21.73 -13.35
CA SER A 61 -21.81 -23.18 -13.50
C SER A 61 -22.47 -23.49 -14.85
N PRO A 62 -21.96 -24.44 -15.65
CA PRO A 62 -22.59 -24.80 -16.91
C PRO A 62 -23.99 -25.37 -16.61
N SER A 63 -25.00 -24.74 -17.21
CA SER A 63 -26.35 -25.26 -17.26
C SER A 63 -26.33 -26.66 -17.90
N ARG A 64 -26.79 -27.66 -17.15
CA ARG A 64 -27.03 -29.03 -17.65
C ARG A 64 -28.24 -29.08 -18.55
#